data_AF-A0A021X9P3-F1
#
_entry.id   AF-A0A021X9P3-F1
#
_cell.length_a   1.000
_cell.length_b   1.000
_cell.length_c   1.000
_cell.angle_alpha   90.00
_cell.angle_beta   90.00
_cell.angle_gamma   90.00
#
_symmetry.space_group_name_H-M   'P 1'
#
loop_
_entity.id
_entity.type
_entity.pdbx_description
1 polymer ?
#
loop_
_entity_poly.entity_id
_entity_poly.type
_entity_poly.pdbx_seq_one_letter_code
_entity_poly.pdbx_strand_id
1 'polypeptide(L)'
;MKPGDKVICIDDKVPLAGGAVVKDANLTEGEIYIVRWYGVETHYTLGTYYGVKLEGIDSKFGDVWATPDCAYNASRFRPLVEPKTQRELEVAE
;
A
#
# COMPACT_ATOMS: atom_id res chain seq x y z
N MET A 1 -10.01 -3.31 2.60
CA MET A 1 -8.75 -4.00 2.27
C MET A 1 -8.60 -5.18 3.19
N LYS A 2 -8.30 -6.33 2.61
CA LYS A 2 -8.00 -7.62 3.21
C LYS A 2 -6.78 -8.19 2.48
N PRO A 3 -6.10 -9.21 3.03
CA PRO A 3 -4.98 -9.85 2.36
C PRO A 3 -5.52 -10.54 1.09
N GLY A 4 -4.84 -10.36 -0.03
CA GLY A 4 -5.28 -10.81 -1.35
C GLY A 4 -6.09 -9.78 -2.14
N ASP A 5 -6.50 -8.65 -1.55
CA ASP A 5 -7.12 -7.57 -2.32
C ASP A 5 -6.08 -6.87 -3.21
N LYS A 6 -6.50 -6.52 -4.43
CA LYS A 6 -5.75 -5.63 -5.31
C LYS A 6 -5.96 -4.18 -4.88
N VAL A 7 -4.88 -3.43 -4.79
CA VAL A 7 -4.88 -2.00 -4.46
C VAL A 7 -4.08 -1.24 -5.48
N ILE A 8 -4.57 -0.07 -5.87
CA ILE A 8 -3.82 0.84 -6.74
C ILE A 8 -3.06 1.83 -5.87
N CYS A 9 -1.77 2.04 -6.16
CA CYS A 9 -1.00 3.12 -5.56
C CYS A 9 -1.47 4.45 -6.17
N ILE A 10 -1.89 5.38 -5.32
CA ILE A 10 -2.35 6.71 -5.74
C ILE A 10 -1.38 7.82 -5.36
N ASP A 11 -0.36 7.49 -4.57
CA ASP A 11 0.66 8.44 -4.14
C ASP A 11 1.97 7.68 -3.89
N ASP A 12 2.91 7.76 -4.83
CA ASP A 12 4.25 7.16 -4.68
C ASP A 12 5.25 8.09 -3.97
N LYS A 13 4.79 9.23 -3.45
CA LYS A 13 5.65 10.25 -2.86
C LYS A 13 6.04 9.91 -1.42
N VAL A 14 7.33 10.06 -1.13
CA VAL A 14 7.92 9.87 0.20
C VAL A 14 8.62 11.15 0.62
N PRO A 15 8.26 11.74 1.79
CA PRO A 15 9.01 12.86 2.35
C PRO A 15 10.33 12.36 2.94
N LEU A 16 11.44 12.94 2.51
CA LEU A 16 12.77 12.72 3.09
C LEU A 16 13.05 13.73 4.21
N ALA A 17 13.94 13.34 5.12
CA ALA A 17 14.54 14.25 6.09
C ALA A 17 15.25 15.39 5.36
N GLY A 18 14.74 16.61 5.49
CA GLY A 18 15.18 17.79 4.72
C GLY A 18 14.08 18.45 3.89
N GLY A 19 12.86 17.92 3.90
CA GLY A 19 11.69 18.54 3.24
C GLY A 19 11.60 18.26 1.75
N ALA A 20 12.53 17.50 1.18
CA ALA A 20 12.44 17.00 -0.18
C ALA A 20 11.41 15.86 -0.26
N VAL A 21 10.64 15.84 -1.34
CA VAL A 21 9.71 14.75 -1.65
C VAL A 21 10.27 14.01 -2.85
N VAL A 22 10.47 12.71 -2.69
CA VAL A 22 10.98 11.83 -3.76
C VAL A 22 9.99 10.72 -4.07
N LYS A 23 10.13 10.12 -5.23
CA LYS A 23 9.39 8.90 -5.59
C LYS A 23 9.93 7.72 -4.79
N ASP A 24 9.02 6.90 -4.27
CA ASP A 24 9.35 5.62 -3.63
C ASP A 24 10.02 4.68 -4.64
N ALA A 25 11.08 4.00 -4.21
CA ALA A 25 11.82 3.11 -5.11
C ALA A 25 11.02 1.86 -5.51
N ASN A 26 10.04 1.45 -4.69
CA ASN A 26 9.28 0.22 -4.87
C ASN A 26 7.82 0.47 -5.28
N LEU A 27 7.32 1.69 -5.14
CA LEU A 27 5.95 2.07 -5.54
C LEU A 27 5.96 2.97 -6.77
N THR A 28 5.00 2.72 -7.65
CA THR A 28 4.69 3.59 -8.78
C THR A 28 3.21 3.96 -8.71
N GLU A 29 2.92 5.26 -8.76
CA GLU A 29 1.56 5.78 -8.86
C GLU A 29 0.86 5.21 -10.12
N GLY A 30 -0.36 4.72 -9.94
CA GLY A 30 -1.14 4.05 -10.99
C GLY A 30 -0.92 2.54 -11.07
N GLU A 31 0.10 2.00 -10.39
CA GLU A 31 0.38 0.56 -10.42
C GLU A 31 -0.46 -0.22 -9.40
N ILE A 32 -0.77 -1.47 -9.75
CA ILE A 32 -1.62 -2.36 -8.96
C ILE A 32 -0.73 -3.31 -8.15
N TYR A 33 -1.00 -3.36 -6.85
CA TYR A 33 -0.31 -4.20 -5.90
C TYR A 33 -1.28 -5.10 -5.14
N ILE A 34 -0.79 -6.22 -4.62
CA ILE A 34 -1.59 -7.16 -3.83
C ILE A 34 -1.29 -6.93 -2.36
N VAL A 35 -2.32 -6.74 -1.53
CA VAL A 35 -2.15 -6.58 -0.08
C VAL A 35 -1.78 -7.94 0.52
N ARG A 36 -0.66 -8.03 1.21
CA ARG A 36 -0.29 -9.23 2.00
C ARG A 36 -0.65 -9.11 3.47
N TRP A 37 -0.68 -7.89 4.00
CA TRP A 37 -1.02 -7.60 5.38
C TRP A 37 -1.65 -6.22 5.50
N TYR A 38 -2.57 -6.09 6.45
CA TYR A 38 -3.16 -4.82 6.84
C TYR A 38 -3.27 -4.78 8.36
N GLY A 39 -3.11 -3.61 8.95
CA GLY A 39 -3.29 -3.45 10.38
C GLY A 39 -2.76 -2.12 10.87
N VAL A 40 -3.00 -1.84 12.15
CA VAL A 40 -2.44 -0.66 12.80
C VAL A 40 -1.01 -0.98 13.20
N GLU A 41 -0.06 -0.15 12.76
CA GLU A 41 1.30 -0.17 13.28
C GLU A 41 1.60 1.14 14.01
N THR A 42 2.52 1.07 14.96
CA THR A 42 3.04 2.26 15.63
C THR A 42 4.51 2.37 15.31
N HIS A 43 4.86 3.40 14.55
CA HIS A 43 6.25 3.74 14.26
C HIS A 43 6.69 4.90 15.16
N TYR A 44 7.92 4.84 15.67
CA TYR A 44 8.42 5.80 16.66
C TYR A 44 8.49 7.26 16.13
N THR A 45 8.61 7.47 14.81
CA THR A 45 8.56 8.82 14.19
C THR A 45 7.21 9.18 13.58
N LEU A 46 6.47 8.22 13.02
CA LEU A 46 5.22 8.50 12.29
C LEU A 46 3.98 8.39 13.18
N GLY A 47 4.15 7.92 14.43
CA GLY A 47 3.06 7.64 15.35
C GLY A 47 2.29 6.39 14.96
N THR A 48 1.04 6.30 15.42
CA THR A 48 0.13 5.19 15.14
C THR A 48 -0.61 5.45 13.82
N TYR A 49 -0.47 4.55 12.86
CA TYR A 49 -1.15 4.66 11.57
C TYR A 49 -1.64 3.31 11.07
N TYR A 50 -2.57 3.36 10.12
CA TYR A 50 -3.05 2.17 9.43
C TYR A 50 -2.09 1.82 8.29
N GLY A 51 -1.37 0.73 8.46
CA GLY A 51 -0.35 0.23 7.56
C GLY A 51 -0.86 -0.87 6.65
N VAL A 52 -0.28 -0.95 5.46
CA VAL A 52 -0.44 -2.05 4.51
C VAL A 52 0.90 -2.51 3.99
N LYS A 53 1.08 -3.83 3.91
CA LYS A 53 2.24 -4.46 3.28
C LYS A 53 1.78 -5.11 1.99
N LEU A 54 2.63 -5.06 0.98
CA LEU A 54 2.33 -5.55 -0.36
C LEU A 54 3.11 -6.84 -0.63
N GLU A 55 2.50 -7.76 -1.38
CA GLU A 55 3.15 -8.99 -1.81
C GLU A 55 4.29 -8.68 -2.79
N GLY A 56 5.46 -9.29 -2.58
CA GLY A 56 6.63 -9.11 -3.45
C GLY A 56 7.37 -7.78 -3.28
N ILE A 57 6.88 -6.86 -2.43
CA ILE A 57 7.56 -5.61 -2.09
C ILE A 57 8.07 -5.68 -0.67
N ASP A 58 9.40 -5.58 -0.55
CA ASP A 58 10.06 -5.30 0.70
C ASP A 58 10.38 -3.80 0.72
N SER A 59 9.78 -3.07 1.65
CA SER A 59 9.86 -1.61 1.65
C SER A 59 11.32 -1.14 1.75
N LYS A 60 12.20 -1.91 2.41
CA LYS A 60 13.60 -1.60 2.75
C LYS A 60 13.81 -0.26 3.44
N PHE A 61 12.74 0.51 3.65
CA PHE A 61 12.74 1.83 4.22
C PHE A 61 13.26 1.82 5.66
N GLY A 62 12.98 0.75 6.39
CA GLY A 62 13.50 0.57 7.74
C GLY A 62 14.75 -0.29 7.84
N ASP A 63 15.46 -0.60 6.75
CA ASP A 63 16.73 -1.35 6.80
C ASP A 63 17.78 -0.61 7.67
N VAL A 64 17.82 0.71 7.53
CA VAL A 64 18.60 1.64 8.38
C VAL A 64 18.20 1.59 9.87
N TRP A 65 17.03 1.03 10.19
CA TRP A 65 16.45 0.98 11.54
C TRP A 65 16.12 -0.47 11.97
N ALA A 66 16.76 -1.47 11.35
CA ALA A 66 16.56 -2.90 11.62
C ALA A 66 15.10 -3.39 11.53
N THR A 67 14.25 -2.63 10.82
CA THR A 67 12.85 -2.98 10.50
C THR A 67 12.69 -2.97 8.98
N PRO A 68 13.28 -3.93 8.25
CA PRO A 68 13.36 -3.89 6.79
C PRO A 68 11.97 -3.82 6.13
N ASP A 69 10.97 -4.39 6.79
CA ASP A 69 9.60 -4.53 6.30
C ASP A 69 8.61 -3.64 7.07
N CYS A 70 8.81 -2.31 7.00
CA CYS A 70 7.82 -1.33 7.47
C CYS A 70 6.57 -1.36 6.59
N ALA A 71 5.38 -1.17 7.18
CA ALA A 71 4.17 -1.07 6.38
C ALA A 71 4.04 0.35 5.80
N TYR A 72 3.48 0.42 4.59
CA TYR A 72 3.17 1.69 3.96
C TYR A 72 1.88 2.27 4.54
N ASN A 73 1.77 3.59 4.61
CA ASN A 73 0.52 4.22 5.02
C ASN A 73 -0.60 3.88 4.02
N ALA A 74 -1.68 3.29 4.52
CA ALA A 74 -2.80 2.85 3.69
C ALA A 74 -3.51 3.99 2.95
N SER A 75 -3.35 5.24 3.41
CA SER A 75 -3.89 6.42 2.72
C SER A 75 -3.31 6.61 1.31
N ARG A 76 -2.15 6.00 1.02
CA ARG A 76 -1.48 6.04 -0.29
C ARG A 76 -2.04 5.03 -1.29
N PHE A 77 -2.96 4.18 -0.86
CA PHE A 77 -3.54 3.13 -1.68
C PHE A 77 -5.05 3.24 -1.72
N ARG A 78 -5.63 2.96 -2.89
CA ARG A 78 -7.06 2.73 -3.01
C ARG A 78 -7.37 1.27 -3.29
N PRO A 79 -8.37 0.68 -2.63
CA PRO A 79 -8.81 -0.66 -2.97
C PRO A 79 -9.41 -0.63 -4.37
N LEU A 80 -8.89 -1.48 -5.24
CA LEU A 80 -9.57 -1.82 -6.49
C LEU A 80 -10.65 -2.82 -6.13
N VAL A 81 -11.83 -2.29 -5.81
CA VAL A 81 -13.02 -3.12 -5.68
C VAL A 81 -13.36 -3.58 -7.10
N GLU A 82 -12.91 -4.76 -7.48
CA GLU A 82 -13.48 -5.43 -8.65
C GLU A 82 -14.99 -5.52 -8.39
N PRO A 83 -15.85 -5.08 -9.33
CA PRO A 83 -17.28 -5.19 -9.15
C PRO A 83 -17.60 -6.66 -8.91
N LYS A 84 -18.14 -6.98 -7.73
CA LYS A 84 -18.71 -8.29 -7.44
C LYS A 84 -19.99 -8.43 -8.27
N THR A 85 -19.87 -8.60 -9.57
CA THR A 85 -20.92 -9.09 -10.50
C THR A 85 -20.37 -9.04 -11.94
N GLN A 86 -19.74 -10.13 -12.36
CA GLN A 86 -19.89 -10.59 -13.75
C GLN A 86 -20.93 -11.72 -13.85
N ARG A 87 -21.67 -12.01 -12.77
CA ARG A 87 -22.64 -13.11 -12.71
C ARG A 87 -24.11 -12.67 -12.65
N GLU A 88 -24.38 -11.37 -12.73
CA GLU A 88 -25.75 -10.81 -12.76
C GLU A 88 -26.11 -10.15 -14.09
N LEU A 89 -25.16 -9.98 -15.02
CA LEU A 89 -25.39 -9.36 -16.33
C LEU A 89 -25.73 -10.37 -17.45
N GLU A 90 -25.51 -11.67 -17.25
CA GLU A 90 -25.88 -12.73 -18.22
C GLU A 90 -27.28 -13.32 -18.02
N VAL A 91 -28.03 -12.91 -16.98
CA VAL A 91 -29.43 -13.37 -16.75
C VAL A 91 -30.46 -12.38 -17.32
N ALA A 92 -30.01 -11.36 -18.05
CA ALA A 92 -30.84 -10.30 -18.59
C ALA A 92 -30.78 -10.14 -20.13
N GLU A 93 -30.29 -11.16 -20.85
CA GLU A 93 -30.39 -11.22 -22.32
C GLU A 93 -31.16 -12.45 -22.80
#